data_AF-A0AA43I778-F1
#
_entry.id   AF-A0AA43I778-F1
#
_cell.length_a   1.000
_cell.length_b   1.000
_cell.length_c   1.000
_cell.angle_alpha   90.00
_cell.angle_beta   90.00
_cell.angle_gamma   90.00
#
_symmetry.space_group_name_H-M   'P 1'
#
loop_
_entity.id
_entity.type
_entity.pdbx_description
1 polymer ?
#
loop_
_entity_poly.entity_id
_entity_poly.type
_entity_poly.pdbx_seq_one_letter_code
_entity_poly.pdbx_strand_id
1 'polypeptide(L)'
;MRKRLLFVSMLIVGFGMLGLFNSEVAYGKSFVSDQAEVLSDETEAYINQLNDDKFAQLYGEPEYAVITLSSLDSDIADAALELFNSYGIGKKAYNNGLLFVFAIEDREFRLQYGDGFAKVFEDRDGDDWVDQTAKDFLKAEDYDAALRYISERVYQEVQQLDENQGLANVYAAGPAFLTEKAEKKRQQGKVLLTLFVSLSAIVSGGTSGYFFFKQQRVKKAFEEHQVIPSHLMNSTSFQLKDFYKWANVNQKTFNKFKNKIDCLAGLKMYLGEEYLTSIIANADVFDAQETNLLQRALNNGSLKNYFAEEILRSSSYHLANFYDEVTVAEETLLGFENAMLGYLNEYLANYDFSNDIMAEKAALIPEYQKQVKKTAQQTIQEKVQHGDYLVLVLISGLSREDLDENIPTEVVKIVSRVKNQAIFMVDLEEVYKEHPEMRERLASYDDDDYDDIMSSVHFNGYSASSTNQLMLYTLLFNQANHQDTVIAEAQANSSSGGDFGGFGGGMSSGGGASGSW
;
A
#
# COMPACT_ATOMS: atom_id res chain seq x y z
N MET A 1 12.23 17.48 -34.88
CA MET A 1 10.96 18.11 -34.46
C MET A 1 11.00 18.35 -32.95
N ARG A 2 11.58 19.49 -32.54
CA ARG A 2 11.56 20.02 -31.17
C ARG A 2 10.60 21.21 -31.22
N LYS A 3 9.35 21.08 -30.71
CA LYS A 3 8.41 22.19 -30.40
C LYS A 3 6.94 21.79 -30.10
N ARG A 4 6.60 20.52 -29.87
CA ARG A 4 5.20 20.12 -29.54
C ARG A 4 5.00 19.41 -28.20
N LEU A 5 5.96 19.51 -27.28
CA LEU A 5 5.84 18.94 -25.92
C LEU A 5 5.61 19.99 -24.81
N LEU A 6 5.28 21.24 -25.17
CA LEU A 6 5.11 22.35 -24.23
C LEU A 6 3.65 22.81 -24.03
N PHE A 7 2.66 22.02 -24.44
CA PHE A 7 1.25 22.43 -24.34
C PHE A 7 0.34 21.49 -23.53
N VAL A 8 0.88 20.47 -22.86
CA VAL A 8 0.13 19.62 -21.91
C VAL A 8 0.60 19.82 -20.46
N SER A 9 1.71 20.52 -20.22
CA SER A 9 2.13 20.90 -18.85
C SER A 9 1.50 22.21 -18.35
N MET A 10 0.52 22.77 -19.06
CA MET A 10 -0.11 24.07 -18.73
C MET A 10 -1.63 23.93 -18.52
N LEU A 11 -2.07 22.76 -18.03
CA LEU A 11 -3.42 22.52 -17.51
C LEU A 11 -3.41 21.79 -16.14
N ILE A 12 -2.25 21.69 -15.49
CA ILE A 12 -2.06 21.18 -14.11
C ILE A 12 -1.59 22.30 -13.16
N VAL A 13 -1.42 23.53 -13.65
CA VAL A 13 -0.99 24.70 -12.84
C VAL A 13 -2.15 25.64 -12.50
N GLY A 14 -3.40 25.21 -12.72
CA GLY A 14 -4.60 26.05 -12.60
C GLY A 14 -5.54 25.75 -11.43
N PHE A 15 -5.15 24.93 -10.45
CA PHE A 15 -6.00 24.63 -9.28
C PHE A 15 -5.21 24.46 -7.97
N GLY A 16 -4.00 25.02 -7.91
CA GLY A 16 -3.10 24.96 -6.74
C GLY A 16 -3.02 26.26 -5.93
N MET A 17 -4.05 27.12 -5.99
CA MET A 17 -4.15 28.31 -5.15
C MET A 17 -5.62 28.69 -4.98
N LEU A 18 -6.26 28.13 -3.95
CA LEU A 18 -7.30 28.75 -3.13
C LEU A 18 -7.73 27.74 -2.07
N GLY A 19 -7.04 27.84 -0.95
CA GLY A 19 -7.17 26.96 0.21
C GLY A 19 -6.01 27.23 1.15
N LEU A 20 -5.85 28.50 1.56
CA LEU A 20 -5.16 28.81 2.80
C LEU A 20 -6.03 28.20 3.91
N PHE A 21 -5.83 26.93 4.21
CA PHE A 21 -6.23 26.40 5.51
C PHE A 21 -5.26 27.04 6.51
N ASN A 22 -5.66 28.17 7.07
CA ASN A 22 -5.34 28.42 8.47
C ASN A 22 -6.07 27.30 9.23
N SER A 23 -5.36 26.21 9.52
CA SER A 23 -5.76 25.38 10.65
C SER A 23 -5.57 26.27 11.87
N GLU A 24 -6.65 26.84 12.36
CA GLU A 24 -6.69 27.32 13.74
C GLU A 24 -6.56 26.03 14.56
N VAL A 25 -5.31 25.68 14.90
CA VAL A 25 -5.01 24.56 15.78
C VAL A 25 -5.61 24.95 17.12
N ALA A 26 -6.68 24.28 17.51
CA ALA A 26 -7.21 24.38 18.86
C ALA A 26 -6.16 23.76 19.79
N TYR A 27 -5.35 24.60 20.42
CA TYR A 27 -4.34 24.12 21.36
C TYR A 27 -4.98 23.85 22.73
N GLY A 28 -4.81 22.61 23.21
CA GLY A 28 -4.95 22.29 24.63
C GLY A 28 -3.84 22.93 25.47
N LYS A 29 -3.86 22.73 26.80
CA LYS A 29 -2.88 23.30 27.75
C LYS A 29 -1.97 22.29 28.43
N SER A 30 -2.08 21.01 28.10
CA SER A 30 -1.28 19.95 28.73
C SER A 30 0.10 19.82 28.09
N PHE A 31 1.09 19.62 28.95
CA PHE A 31 2.46 19.25 28.63
C PHE A 31 2.67 17.72 28.65
N VAL A 32 1.60 16.93 28.85
CA VAL A 32 1.65 15.46 28.87
C VAL A 32 0.66 14.87 27.88
N SER A 33 1.11 13.89 27.09
CA SER A 33 0.27 13.01 26.27
C SER A 33 0.53 11.57 26.68
N ASP A 34 -0.40 10.98 27.45
CA ASP A 34 -0.30 9.59 27.89
C ASP A 34 -1.00 8.62 26.91
N GLN A 35 -0.41 8.38 25.74
CA GLN A 35 -1.04 7.51 24.73
C GLN A 35 -0.94 6.02 25.07
N ALA A 36 -0.03 5.65 25.98
CA ALA A 36 0.08 4.30 26.50
C ALA A 36 -0.88 4.02 27.66
N GLU A 37 -1.59 5.03 28.17
CA GLU A 37 -2.51 4.93 29.32
C GLU A 37 -1.83 4.34 30.58
N VAL A 38 -0.61 4.77 30.87
CA VAL A 38 0.21 4.27 31.98
C VAL A 38 0.43 5.26 33.13
N LEU A 39 -0.09 6.48 33.01
CA LEU A 39 0.10 7.55 34.00
C LEU A 39 -1.20 7.88 34.73
N SER A 40 -1.05 8.25 36.00
CA SER A 40 -2.12 8.82 36.79
C SER A 40 -2.31 10.32 36.48
N ASP A 41 -3.56 10.80 36.61
CA ASP A 41 -3.90 12.23 36.56
C ASP A 41 -3.00 13.10 37.46
N GLU A 42 -2.56 12.54 38.60
CA GLU A 42 -1.69 13.21 39.55
C GLU A 42 -0.27 13.43 38.98
N THR A 43 0.24 12.48 38.18
CA THR A 43 1.53 12.59 37.50
C THR A 43 1.45 13.58 36.35
N GLU A 44 0.38 13.54 35.56
CA GLU A 44 0.16 14.53 34.51
C GLU A 44 0.07 15.95 35.09
N ALA A 45 -0.72 16.12 36.16
CA ALA A 45 -0.84 17.39 36.87
C ALA A 45 0.50 17.87 37.45
N TYR A 46 1.33 16.97 37.97
CA TYR A 46 2.67 17.30 38.46
C TYR A 46 3.56 17.88 37.36
N ILE A 47 3.58 17.25 36.18
CA ILE A 47 4.41 17.70 35.04
C ILE A 47 3.89 19.03 34.48
N ASN A 48 2.57 19.22 34.45
CA ASN A 48 1.95 20.50 34.08
C ASN A 48 2.34 21.61 35.06
N GLN A 49 2.24 21.37 36.37
CA GLN A 49 2.68 22.32 37.41
C GLN A 49 4.18 22.61 37.33
N LEU A 50 5.00 21.63 36.98
CA LEU A 50 6.43 21.83 36.81
C LEU A 50 6.74 22.87 35.72
N ASN A 51 5.97 22.88 34.63
CA ASN A 51 6.08 23.90 33.58
C ASN A 51 5.63 25.27 34.07
N ASP A 52 4.43 25.36 34.65
CA ASP A 52 3.81 26.62 35.07
C ASP A 52 4.56 27.30 36.23
N ASP A 53 4.99 26.53 37.23
CA ASP A 53 5.57 27.06 38.46
C ASP A 53 7.09 27.18 38.41
N LYS A 54 7.76 26.32 37.61
CA LYS A 54 9.22 26.27 37.61
C LYS A 54 9.85 26.66 36.27
N PHE A 55 9.55 25.97 35.17
CA PHE A 55 10.18 26.30 33.88
C PHE A 55 9.80 27.69 33.37
N ALA A 56 8.55 28.12 33.59
CA ALA A 56 8.10 29.48 33.24
C ALA A 56 8.81 30.60 34.02
N GLN A 57 9.50 30.28 35.12
CA GLN A 57 10.28 31.25 35.89
C GLN A 57 11.73 31.41 35.39
N LEU A 58 12.18 30.52 34.51
CA LEU A 58 13.52 30.56 33.95
C LEU A 58 13.60 31.51 32.75
N TYR A 59 14.80 32.02 32.47
CA TYR A 59 14.99 32.89 31.33
C TYR A 59 14.60 32.20 30.01
N GLY A 60 13.74 32.87 29.25
CA GLY A 60 13.22 32.39 27.98
C GLY A 60 12.09 31.37 28.09
N GLU A 61 11.58 31.09 29.30
CA GLU A 61 10.41 30.24 29.54
C GLU A 61 10.47 28.90 28.77
N PRO A 62 11.51 28.06 28.98
CA PRO A 62 11.59 26.75 28.35
C PRO A 62 10.33 25.92 28.58
N GLU A 63 10.01 25.05 27.62
CA GLU A 63 8.82 24.20 27.68
C GLU A 63 9.25 22.73 27.70
N TYR A 64 8.77 21.97 28.67
CA TYR A 64 9.07 20.57 28.86
C TYR A 64 7.80 19.73 28.66
N ALA A 65 7.85 18.78 27.74
CA ALA A 65 6.74 17.90 27.41
C ALA A 65 7.10 16.42 27.60
N VAL A 66 6.10 15.61 27.89
CA VAL A 66 6.23 14.15 28.03
C VAL A 66 5.18 13.45 27.16
N ILE A 67 5.61 12.45 26.39
CA ILE A 67 4.74 11.59 25.60
C ILE A 67 5.04 10.14 25.93
N THR A 68 4.02 9.37 26.33
CA THR A 68 4.11 7.90 26.36
C THR A 68 3.47 7.37 25.09
N LEU A 69 4.11 6.38 24.48
CA LEU A 69 3.64 5.64 23.31
C LEU A 69 3.56 4.17 23.70
N SER A 70 2.52 3.45 23.25
CA SER A 70 2.44 2.01 23.49
C SER A 70 3.61 1.29 22.82
N SER A 71 3.82 1.53 21.52
CA SER A 71 4.92 0.96 20.73
C SER A 71 5.39 1.91 19.63
N LEU A 72 6.54 1.62 19.02
CA LEU A 72 7.15 2.39 17.94
C LEU A 72 6.91 1.76 16.57
N ASP A 73 6.51 2.59 15.59
CA ASP A 73 6.47 2.22 14.16
C ASP A 73 7.80 2.50 13.44
N SER A 74 8.72 3.24 14.08
CA SER A 74 10.01 3.67 13.54
C SER A 74 11.06 3.82 14.65
N ASP A 75 12.29 4.22 14.32
CA ASP A 75 13.31 4.49 15.34
C ASP A 75 12.86 5.62 16.29
N ILE A 76 13.03 5.46 17.61
CA ILE A 76 12.58 6.43 18.60
C ILE A 76 13.17 7.83 18.37
N ALA A 77 14.34 7.95 17.73
CA ALA A 77 14.94 9.23 17.38
C ALA A 77 14.16 9.97 16.30
N ASP A 78 13.69 9.26 15.27
CA ASP A 78 12.90 9.84 14.18
C ASP A 78 11.50 10.20 14.70
N ALA A 79 10.86 9.30 15.46
CA ALA A 79 9.56 9.54 16.08
C ALA A 79 9.58 10.77 17.01
N ALA A 80 10.55 10.85 17.93
CA ALA A 80 10.65 11.99 18.84
C ALA A 80 10.95 13.31 18.12
N LEU A 81 11.74 13.29 17.05
CA LEU A 81 12.04 14.49 16.26
C LEU A 81 10.81 14.98 15.50
N GLU A 82 10.03 14.07 14.91
CA GLU A 82 8.79 14.40 14.23
C GLU A 82 7.77 15.01 15.19
N LEU A 83 7.53 14.34 16.33
CA LEU A 83 6.64 14.85 17.39
C LEU A 83 7.10 16.21 17.90
N PHE A 84 8.40 16.40 18.18
CA PHE A 84 8.93 17.67 18.66
C PHE A 84 8.60 18.83 17.71
N ASN A 85 8.85 18.63 16.41
CA ASN A 85 8.70 19.67 15.40
C ASN A 85 7.24 19.86 14.96
N SER A 86 6.40 18.83 15.01
CA SER A 86 4.98 18.93 14.68
C SER A 86 4.22 19.74 15.74
N TYR A 87 4.52 19.52 17.02
CA TYR A 87 3.95 20.28 18.13
C TYR A 87 4.66 21.61 18.38
N GLY A 88 5.87 21.79 17.84
CA GLY A 88 6.62 23.04 17.95
C GLY A 88 7.06 23.35 19.38
N ILE A 89 7.60 22.36 20.09
CA ILE A 89 7.88 22.43 21.52
C ILE A 89 8.98 23.46 21.82
N GLY A 90 8.72 24.36 22.77
CA GLY A 90 9.63 25.44 23.18
C GLY A 90 9.26 26.79 22.56
N LYS A 91 9.93 27.86 23.00
CA LYS A 91 9.75 29.19 22.41
C LYS A 91 10.55 29.33 21.12
N LYS A 92 9.88 29.73 20.03
CA LYS A 92 10.51 29.97 18.72
C LYS A 92 11.74 30.88 18.75
N ALA A 93 11.78 31.85 19.65
CA ALA A 93 12.90 32.78 19.77
C ALA A 93 14.19 32.14 20.31
N TYR A 94 14.04 31.05 21.08
CA TYR A 94 15.14 30.43 21.83
C TYR A 94 15.37 28.97 21.42
N ASN A 95 14.40 28.32 20.79
CA ASN A 95 14.40 26.88 20.52
C ASN A 95 14.77 26.06 21.76
N ASN A 96 14.09 26.36 22.87
CA ASN A 96 14.39 25.85 24.20
C ASN A 96 13.35 24.83 24.70
N GLY A 97 12.79 24.04 23.77
CA GLY A 97 11.88 22.95 24.10
C GLY A 97 12.64 21.69 24.53
N LEU A 98 11.99 20.88 25.36
CA LEU A 98 12.44 19.56 25.81
C LEU A 98 11.27 18.60 25.70
N LEU A 99 11.45 17.49 24.99
CA LEU A 99 10.45 16.43 24.85
C LEU A 99 11.04 15.13 25.33
N PHE A 100 10.39 14.48 26.30
CA PHE A 100 10.67 13.11 26.67
C PHE A 100 9.64 12.17 26.03
N VAL A 101 10.11 11.20 25.25
CA VAL A 101 9.28 10.13 24.69
C VAL A 101 9.62 8.82 25.36
N PHE A 102 8.61 8.07 25.79
CA PHE A 102 8.74 6.71 26.31
C PHE A 102 7.90 5.76 25.46
N ALA A 103 8.54 4.78 24.83
CA ALA A 103 7.87 3.67 24.15
C ALA A 103 7.80 2.48 25.11
N ILE A 104 6.61 2.24 25.66
CA ILE A 104 6.43 1.38 26.84
C ILE A 104 6.70 -0.09 26.52
N GLU A 105 6.16 -0.60 25.42
CA GLU A 105 6.35 -2.00 25.02
C GLU A 105 7.78 -2.26 24.51
N ASP A 106 8.36 -1.29 23.79
CA ASP A 106 9.74 -1.36 23.27
C ASP A 106 10.80 -1.18 24.38
N ARG A 107 10.40 -0.64 25.54
CA ARG A 107 11.29 -0.28 26.65
C ARG A 107 12.40 0.67 26.23
N GLU A 108 12.07 1.60 25.34
CA GLU A 108 12.96 2.64 24.82
C GLU A 108 12.48 4.02 25.25
N PHE A 109 13.43 4.90 25.57
CA PHE A 109 13.15 6.30 25.86
C PHE A 109 14.08 7.22 25.09
N ARG A 110 13.63 8.47 24.90
CA ARG A 110 14.44 9.52 24.33
C ARG A 110 14.10 10.88 24.89
N LEU A 111 15.13 11.65 25.26
CA LEU A 111 15.02 13.10 25.41
C LEU A 111 15.44 13.78 24.10
N GLN A 112 14.48 14.45 23.45
CA GLN A 112 14.70 15.33 22.31
C GLN A 112 14.74 16.78 22.81
N TYR A 113 15.78 17.54 22.44
CA TYR A 113 15.92 18.94 22.85
C TYR A 113 15.95 19.89 21.65
N GLY A 114 15.48 21.11 21.85
CA GLY A 114 15.53 22.16 20.84
C GLY A 114 16.95 22.71 20.62
N ASP A 115 17.15 23.35 19.47
CA ASP A 115 18.47 23.82 19.00
C ASP A 115 19.18 24.79 19.95
N GLY A 116 18.44 25.47 20.84
CA GLY A 116 19.00 26.35 21.86
C GLY A 116 19.88 25.63 22.89
N PHE A 117 19.59 24.35 23.16
CA PHE A 117 20.38 23.53 24.09
C PHE A 117 21.49 22.72 23.41
N ALA A 118 21.60 22.79 22.08
CA ALA A 118 22.47 21.89 21.31
C ALA A 118 23.92 21.87 21.79
N LYS A 119 24.48 23.02 22.16
CA LYS A 119 25.89 23.09 22.60
C LYS A 119 26.15 22.40 23.95
N VAL A 120 25.17 22.43 24.86
CA VAL A 120 25.35 21.96 26.25
C VAL A 120 24.88 20.52 26.45
N PHE A 121 23.95 20.04 25.62
CA PHE A 121 23.39 18.70 25.73
C PHE A 121 23.92 17.70 24.69
N GLU A 122 24.67 18.13 23.67
CA GLU A 122 25.21 17.22 22.64
C GLU A 122 25.98 16.02 23.21
N ASP A 123 26.79 16.25 24.24
CA ASP A 123 27.66 15.22 24.81
C ASP A 123 26.96 14.38 25.88
N ARG A 124 25.67 14.60 26.14
CA ARG A 124 24.89 13.82 27.12
C ARG A 124 24.29 12.59 26.47
N ASP A 125 24.36 11.48 27.19
CA ASP A 125 23.72 10.22 26.79
C ASP A 125 22.41 9.97 27.56
N GLY A 126 21.76 8.83 27.28
CA GLY A 126 20.49 8.49 27.91
C GLY A 126 20.59 8.29 29.43
N ASP A 127 21.75 7.85 29.93
CA ASP A 127 21.96 7.53 31.34
C ASP A 127 22.16 8.79 32.18
N ASP A 128 22.61 9.89 31.57
CA ASP A 128 22.63 11.21 32.20
C ASP A 128 21.21 11.68 32.60
N TRP A 129 20.20 11.33 31.78
CA TRP A 129 18.80 11.72 31.97
C TRP A 129 17.98 10.70 32.76
N VAL A 130 18.18 9.41 32.46
CA VAL A 130 17.47 8.28 33.07
C VAL A 130 18.49 7.39 33.75
N ASP A 131 18.78 7.73 35.00
CA ASP A 131 19.76 6.98 35.79
C ASP A 131 19.24 5.61 36.23
N GLN A 132 20.06 4.87 36.98
CA GLN A 132 19.68 3.54 37.46
C GLN A 132 18.40 3.56 38.32
N THR A 133 18.18 4.60 39.12
CA THR A 133 16.97 4.74 39.95
C THR A 133 15.73 4.83 39.08
N ALA A 134 15.78 5.69 38.05
CA ALA A 134 14.69 5.85 37.10
C ALA A 134 14.42 4.55 36.32
N LYS A 135 15.48 3.87 35.85
CA LYS A 135 15.37 2.58 35.18
C LYS A 135 14.76 1.50 36.07
N ASP A 136 15.05 1.51 37.37
CA ASP A 136 14.49 0.54 38.31
C ASP A 136 12.97 0.74 38.47
N PHE A 137 12.48 1.99 38.52
CA PHE A 137 11.04 2.28 38.48
C PHE A 137 10.39 1.83 37.16
N LEU A 138 11.00 2.17 36.02
CA LEU A 138 10.51 1.78 34.70
C LEU A 138 10.44 0.25 34.52
N LYS A 139 11.42 -0.49 35.06
CA LYS A 139 11.44 -1.97 35.06
C LYS A 139 10.39 -2.58 35.97
N ALA A 140 10.08 -1.90 37.07
CA ALA A 140 9.02 -2.28 37.99
C ALA A 140 7.63 -1.89 37.46
N GLU A 141 7.54 -1.26 36.28
CA GLU A 141 6.30 -0.75 35.67
C GLU A 141 5.62 0.31 36.54
N ASP A 142 6.41 0.96 37.41
CA ASP A 142 6.00 2.13 38.22
C ASP A 142 6.29 3.40 37.41
N TYR A 143 5.53 3.59 36.33
CA TYR A 143 5.72 4.67 35.37
C TYR A 143 5.45 6.05 35.99
N ASP A 144 4.51 6.13 36.93
CA ASP A 144 4.25 7.34 37.73
C ASP A 144 5.50 7.78 38.50
N ALA A 145 6.12 6.88 39.27
CA ALA A 145 7.33 7.21 40.01
C ALA A 145 8.51 7.55 39.09
N ALA A 146 8.66 6.79 38.00
CA ALA A 146 9.71 7.01 37.01
C ALA A 146 9.60 8.41 36.37
N LEU A 147 8.44 8.76 35.82
CA LEU A 147 8.29 10.00 35.06
C LEU A 147 8.34 11.22 35.98
N ARG A 148 7.76 11.20 37.18
CA ARG A 148 7.94 12.30 38.15
C ARG A 148 9.42 12.51 38.51
N TYR A 149 10.16 11.43 38.73
CA TYR A 149 11.59 11.48 39.05
C TYR A 149 12.42 12.05 37.88
N ILE A 150 12.18 11.56 36.67
CA ILE A 150 12.88 12.02 35.47
C ILE A 150 12.55 13.49 35.17
N SER A 151 11.27 13.88 35.23
CA SER A 151 10.85 15.27 34.98
C SER A 151 11.49 16.26 35.95
N GLU A 152 11.55 15.93 37.24
CA GLU A 152 12.24 16.76 38.23
C GLU A 152 13.74 16.89 37.93
N ARG A 153 14.40 15.80 37.52
CA ARG A 153 15.82 15.85 37.10
C ARG A 153 16.04 16.74 35.89
N VAL A 154 15.19 16.62 34.87
CA VAL A 154 15.28 17.48 33.67
C VAL A 154 15.20 18.95 34.08
N TYR A 155 14.27 19.31 34.96
CA TYR A 155 14.18 20.66 35.51
C TYR A 155 15.47 21.09 36.24
N GLN A 156 15.97 20.26 37.15
CA GLN A 156 17.19 20.56 37.91
C GLN A 156 18.41 20.78 37.02
N GLU A 157 18.53 20.03 35.94
CA GLU A 157 19.60 20.19 34.96
C GLU A 157 19.53 21.54 34.23
N VAL A 158 18.33 21.95 33.80
CA VAL A 158 18.14 23.26 33.16
C VAL A 158 18.36 24.40 34.17
N GLN A 159 17.90 24.25 35.41
CA GLN A 159 18.14 25.21 36.48
C GLN A 159 19.65 25.39 36.75
N GLN A 160 20.39 24.28 36.86
CA GLN A 160 21.85 24.34 37.06
C GLN A 160 22.57 24.99 35.87
N LEU A 161 22.09 24.80 34.64
CA LEU A 161 22.62 25.51 33.48
C LEU A 161 22.40 27.03 33.58
N ASP A 162 21.24 27.45 34.04
CA ASP A 162 20.95 28.88 34.25
C ASP A 162 21.88 29.47 35.31
N GLU A 163 22.07 28.78 36.44
CA GLU A 163 22.96 29.22 37.52
C GLU A 163 24.42 29.29 37.07
N ASN A 164 24.89 28.31 36.31
CA ASN A 164 26.31 28.20 35.94
C ASN A 164 26.70 29.04 34.72
N GLN A 165 25.81 29.16 33.74
CA GLN A 165 26.12 29.75 32.42
C GLN A 165 25.16 30.87 32.00
N GLY A 166 23.96 30.91 32.59
CA GLY A 166 22.86 31.78 32.17
C GLY A 166 22.22 31.30 30.87
N LEU A 167 20.91 31.02 30.88
CA LEU A 167 20.22 30.43 29.74
C LEU A 167 20.26 31.31 28.49
N ALA A 168 20.32 32.63 28.63
CA ALA A 168 20.52 33.55 27.51
C ALA A 168 21.79 33.24 26.69
N ASN A 169 22.89 32.91 27.38
CA ASN A 169 24.16 32.56 26.74
C ASN A 169 24.10 31.17 26.13
N VAL A 170 23.42 30.23 26.81
CA VAL A 170 23.21 28.86 26.32
C VAL A 170 22.48 28.90 24.98
N TYR A 171 21.32 29.57 24.93
CA TYR A 171 20.49 29.65 23.72
C TYR A 171 21.20 30.34 22.57
N ALA A 172 21.96 31.41 22.84
CA ALA A 172 22.73 32.12 21.82
C ALA A 172 23.86 31.26 21.22
N ALA A 173 24.42 30.33 22.00
CA ALA A 173 25.53 29.49 21.57
C ALA A 173 25.09 28.26 20.75
N GLY A 174 23.83 27.80 20.91
CA GLY A 174 23.27 26.65 20.20
C GLY A 174 23.35 26.75 18.66
N PRO A 175 22.77 27.78 18.01
CA PRO A 175 22.80 27.93 16.56
C PRO A 175 24.22 28.03 15.98
N ALA A 176 25.13 28.72 16.67
CA ALA A 176 26.53 28.83 16.25
C ALA A 176 27.24 27.46 16.31
N PHE A 177 27.00 26.68 17.36
CA PHE A 177 27.50 25.32 17.49
C PHE A 177 26.97 24.39 16.38
N LEU A 178 25.66 24.44 16.08
CA LEU A 178 25.07 23.66 15.00
C LEU A 178 25.63 24.04 13.63
N THR A 179 25.86 25.33 13.40
CA THR A 179 26.50 25.83 12.17
C THR A 179 27.94 25.30 12.06
N GLU A 180 28.74 25.38 13.12
CA GLU A 180 30.10 24.83 13.15
C GLU A 180 30.12 23.31 12.94
N LYS A 181 29.20 22.58 13.59
CA LYS A 181 29.04 21.13 13.45
C LYS A 181 28.64 20.75 12.01
N ALA A 182 27.71 21.50 11.40
CA ALA A 182 27.30 21.31 10.01
C ALA A 182 28.45 21.62 9.04
N GLU A 183 29.25 22.66 9.30
CA GLU A 183 30.45 22.97 8.52
C GLU A 183 31.52 21.88 8.66
N LYS A 184 31.78 21.38 9.87
CA LYS A 184 32.68 20.25 10.12
C LYS A 184 32.19 18.97 9.44
N LYS A 185 30.90 18.62 9.55
CA LYS A 185 30.29 17.50 8.80
C LYS A 185 30.37 17.72 7.30
N ARG A 186 30.23 18.95 6.79
CA ARG A 186 30.39 19.28 5.37
C ARG A 186 31.85 19.20 4.92
N GLN A 187 32.80 19.59 5.75
CA GLN A 187 34.24 19.45 5.47
C GLN A 187 34.69 17.99 5.54
N GLN A 188 34.31 17.25 6.59
CA GLN A 188 34.51 15.80 6.67
C GLN A 188 33.81 15.09 5.53
N GLY A 189 32.57 15.47 5.20
CA GLY A 189 31.82 14.97 4.06
C GLY A 189 32.51 15.29 2.73
N LYS A 190 33.14 16.46 2.57
CA LYS A 190 33.98 16.77 1.40
C LYS A 190 35.25 15.93 1.34
N VAL A 191 35.92 15.68 2.47
CA VAL A 191 37.10 14.81 2.53
C VAL A 191 36.71 13.36 2.23
N LEU A 192 35.62 12.87 2.84
CA LEU A 192 35.06 11.55 2.62
C LEU A 192 34.53 11.41 1.19
N LEU A 193 33.90 12.44 0.61
CA LEU A 193 33.50 12.49 -0.80
C LEU A 193 34.71 12.50 -1.72
N THR A 194 35.81 13.16 -1.35
CA THR A 194 37.04 13.17 -2.16
C THR A 194 37.74 11.80 -2.12
N LEU A 195 37.79 11.16 -0.95
CA LEU A 195 38.20 9.77 -0.79
C LEU A 195 37.25 8.81 -1.51
N PHE A 196 35.94 9.05 -1.45
CA PHE A 196 34.94 8.25 -2.13
C PHE A 196 34.97 8.46 -3.63
N VAL A 197 35.22 9.65 -4.17
CA VAL A 197 35.39 9.92 -5.61
C VAL A 197 36.69 9.30 -6.13
N SER A 198 37.76 9.30 -5.33
CA SER A 198 39.00 8.61 -5.70
C SER A 198 38.85 7.08 -5.62
N LEU A 199 38.14 6.55 -4.61
CA LEU A 199 37.76 5.13 -4.54
C LEU A 199 36.71 4.76 -5.61
N SER A 200 35.83 5.69 -5.98
CA SER A 200 34.83 5.55 -7.05
C SER A 200 35.46 5.68 -8.42
N ALA A 201 36.61 6.34 -8.60
CA ALA A 201 37.38 6.26 -9.83
C ALA A 201 37.98 4.86 -10.01
N ILE A 202 38.37 4.20 -8.91
CA ILE A 202 38.82 2.80 -8.89
C ILE A 202 37.63 1.84 -9.08
N VAL A 203 36.49 2.13 -8.45
CA VAL A 203 35.26 1.32 -8.52
C VAL A 203 34.45 1.60 -9.79
N SER A 204 34.55 2.73 -10.47
CA SER A 204 33.85 3.02 -11.75
C SER A 204 34.48 2.30 -12.94
N GLY A 205 35.75 1.92 -12.85
CA GLY A 205 36.31 0.81 -13.63
C GLY A 205 35.64 -0.54 -13.30
N GLY A 206 35.29 -0.76 -12.03
CA GLY A 206 34.65 -1.98 -11.53
C GLY A 206 33.12 -2.08 -11.66
N THR A 207 32.34 -0.99 -11.67
CA THR A 207 30.87 -0.96 -11.75
C THR A 207 30.38 -0.82 -13.17
N SER A 208 31.09 -0.07 -14.03
CA SER A 208 30.97 -0.24 -15.48
C SER A 208 31.31 -1.66 -15.86
N GLY A 209 32.35 -2.24 -15.24
CA GLY A 209 32.63 -3.67 -15.26
C GLY A 209 31.44 -4.51 -14.77
N TYR A 210 30.87 -4.26 -13.60
CA TYR A 210 29.80 -5.08 -13.01
C TYR A 210 28.47 -5.03 -13.79
N PHE A 211 28.03 -3.85 -14.25
CA PHE A 211 26.84 -3.74 -15.11
C PHE A 211 27.11 -4.32 -16.50
N PHE A 212 28.31 -4.13 -17.05
CA PHE A 212 28.76 -4.83 -18.25
C PHE A 212 28.78 -6.36 -18.03
N PHE A 213 29.32 -6.86 -16.93
CA PHE A 213 29.35 -8.29 -16.56
C PHE A 213 27.96 -8.85 -16.28
N LYS A 214 27.04 -8.07 -15.69
CA LYS A 214 25.65 -8.48 -15.43
C LYS A 214 24.83 -8.54 -16.72
N GLN A 215 24.96 -7.53 -17.58
CA GLN A 215 24.36 -7.53 -18.92
C GLN A 215 24.98 -8.64 -19.79
N GLN A 216 26.29 -8.86 -19.69
CA GLN A 216 26.98 -9.98 -20.33
C GLN A 216 26.54 -11.32 -19.77
N ARG A 217 26.20 -11.46 -18.48
CA ARG A 217 25.72 -12.72 -17.92
C ARG A 217 24.38 -13.15 -18.50
N VAL A 218 23.39 -12.25 -18.54
CA VAL A 218 22.10 -12.54 -19.18
C VAL A 218 22.32 -12.82 -20.67
N LYS A 219 23.06 -11.95 -21.37
CA LYS A 219 23.37 -12.15 -22.78
C LYS A 219 24.06 -13.50 -23.04
N LYS A 220 25.09 -13.85 -22.26
CA LYS A 220 25.83 -15.11 -22.35
C LYS A 220 24.92 -16.31 -22.07
N ALA A 221 24.02 -16.24 -21.09
CA ALA A 221 23.08 -17.31 -20.82
C ALA A 221 22.16 -17.59 -22.03
N PHE A 222 21.68 -16.54 -22.72
CA PHE A 222 20.87 -16.70 -23.94
C PHE A 222 21.69 -17.18 -25.15
N GLU A 223 22.93 -16.71 -25.29
CA GLU A 223 23.88 -17.17 -26.33
C GLU A 223 24.31 -18.63 -26.14
N GLU A 224 24.57 -19.06 -24.90
CA GLU A 224 24.95 -20.44 -24.55
C GLU A 224 23.81 -21.43 -24.82
N HIS A 225 22.58 -21.07 -24.44
CA HIS A 225 21.42 -21.95 -24.61
C HIS A 225 20.76 -21.86 -26.00
N GLN A 226 21.15 -20.87 -26.81
CA GLN A 226 20.69 -20.68 -28.19
C GLN A 226 19.16 -20.74 -28.34
N VAL A 227 18.43 -20.10 -27.42
CA VAL A 227 16.96 -20.16 -27.39
C VAL A 227 16.27 -19.14 -28.29
N ILE A 228 17.00 -18.13 -28.80
CA ILE A 228 16.46 -17.11 -29.69
C ILE A 228 16.58 -17.62 -31.15
N PRO A 229 15.48 -17.90 -31.85
CA PRO A 229 15.52 -18.34 -33.23
C PRO A 229 16.13 -17.30 -34.17
N SER A 230 16.80 -17.75 -35.23
CA SER A 230 17.48 -16.86 -36.19
C SER A 230 16.52 -15.93 -36.93
N HIS A 231 15.28 -16.34 -37.17
CA HIS A 231 14.28 -15.48 -37.81
C HIS A 231 13.84 -14.31 -36.93
N LEU A 232 13.83 -14.46 -35.60
CA LEU A 232 13.60 -13.32 -34.70
C LEU A 232 14.77 -12.36 -34.71
N MET A 233 16.00 -12.87 -34.76
CA MET A 233 17.21 -12.05 -34.85
C MET A 233 17.27 -11.21 -36.14
N ASN A 234 16.60 -11.67 -37.19
CA ASN A 234 16.54 -11.00 -38.50
C ASN A 234 15.27 -10.14 -38.67
N SER A 235 14.36 -10.15 -37.71
CA SER A 235 13.12 -9.37 -37.76
C SER A 235 13.38 -7.90 -37.47
N THR A 236 12.77 -7.00 -38.23
CA THR A 236 12.82 -5.56 -37.96
C THR A 236 12.05 -5.18 -36.70
N SER A 237 11.03 -5.97 -36.35
CA SER A 237 10.18 -5.73 -35.19
C SER A 237 10.81 -6.21 -33.88
N PHE A 238 11.67 -7.24 -33.91
CA PHE A 238 12.30 -7.78 -32.71
C PHE A 238 13.64 -7.09 -32.45
N GLN A 239 13.66 -6.17 -31.50
CA GLN A 239 14.88 -5.45 -31.12
C GLN A 239 15.60 -6.20 -30.00
N LEU A 240 16.68 -6.92 -30.35
CA LEU A 240 17.47 -7.72 -29.40
C LEU A 240 17.96 -6.90 -28.19
N LYS A 241 18.27 -5.62 -28.39
CA LYS A 241 18.68 -4.71 -27.32
C LYS A 241 17.58 -4.50 -26.29
N ASP A 242 16.33 -4.36 -26.74
CA ASP A 242 15.17 -4.13 -25.87
C ASP A 242 14.82 -5.40 -25.13
N PHE A 243 14.92 -6.56 -25.79
CA PHE A 243 14.80 -7.86 -25.13
C PHE A 243 15.82 -8.01 -24.00
N TYR A 244 17.11 -7.76 -24.23
CA TYR A 244 18.11 -7.89 -23.17
C TYR A 244 17.94 -6.86 -22.06
N LYS A 245 17.43 -5.66 -22.36
CA LYS A 245 17.10 -4.67 -21.33
C LYS A 245 15.99 -5.21 -20.44
N TRP A 246 14.90 -5.70 -21.04
CA TRP A 246 13.79 -6.32 -20.32
C TRP A 246 14.22 -7.54 -19.52
N ALA A 247 15.01 -8.45 -20.10
CA ALA A 247 15.49 -9.66 -19.44
C ALA A 247 16.37 -9.32 -18.23
N ASN A 248 17.21 -8.28 -18.31
CA ASN A 248 18.01 -7.84 -17.16
C ASN A 248 17.17 -7.33 -15.99
N VAL A 249 16.04 -6.68 -16.27
CA VAL A 249 15.09 -6.24 -15.22
C VAL A 249 14.41 -7.47 -14.60
N ASN A 250 13.96 -8.41 -15.43
CA ASN A 250 13.16 -9.57 -15.01
C ASN A 250 13.97 -10.81 -14.59
N GLN A 251 15.30 -10.73 -14.57
CA GLN A 251 16.15 -11.91 -14.35
C GLN A 251 15.88 -12.64 -13.03
N LYS A 252 15.42 -11.97 -11.97
CA LYS A 252 15.13 -12.64 -10.69
C LYS A 252 13.93 -13.58 -10.81
N THR A 253 12.89 -13.15 -11.51
CA THR A 253 11.66 -13.93 -11.80
C THR A 253 11.99 -15.24 -12.50
N PHE A 254 13.00 -15.23 -13.37
CA PHE A 254 13.44 -16.39 -14.14
C PHE A 254 14.73 -17.03 -13.61
N ASN A 255 14.93 -17.05 -12.29
CA ASN A 255 16.08 -17.71 -11.65
C ASN A 255 17.45 -17.34 -12.28
N LYS A 256 17.58 -16.10 -12.74
CA LYS A 256 18.74 -15.52 -13.43
C LYS A 256 19.10 -16.23 -14.74
N PHE A 257 18.12 -16.85 -15.41
CA PHE A 257 18.28 -17.55 -16.68
C PHE A 257 19.35 -18.65 -16.63
N LYS A 258 19.39 -19.40 -15.52
CA LYS A 258 20.46 -20.39 -15.27
C LYS A 258 20.44 -21.55 -16.26
N ASN A 259 19.26 -21.93 -16.75
CA ASN A 259 19.09 -23.08 -17.62
C ASN A 259 18.22 -22.73 -18.85
N LYS A 260 18.17 -23.65 -19.82
CA LYS A 260 17.43 -23.47 -21.07
C LYS A 260 15.94 -23.18 -20.86
N ILE A 261 15.30 -23.81 -19.87
CA ILE A 261 13.87 -23.65 -19.56
C ILE A 261 13.63 -22.22 -19.05
N ASP A 262 14.47 -21.73 -18.14
CA ASP A 262 14.40 -20.36 -17.63
C ASP A 262 14.55 -19.33 -18.76
N CYS A 263 15.51 -19.54 -19.66
CA CYS A 263 15.73 -18.70 -20.84
C CYS A 263 14.50 -18.70 -21.76
N LEU A 264 13.95 -19.88 -22.07
CA LEU A 264 12.80 -20.01 -22.95
C LEU A 264 11.54 -19.38 -22.33
N ALA A 265 11.31 -19.56 -21.03
CA ALA A 265 10.20 -18.95 -20.32
C ALA A 265 10.27 -17.42 -20.35
N GLY A 266 11.46 -16.84 -20.12
CA GLY A 266 11.66 -15.39 -20.21
C GLY A 266 11.47 -14.85 -21.62
N LEU A 267 12.00 -15.54 -22.62
CA LEU A 267 11.80 -15.15 -24.02
C LEU A 267 10.32 -15.20 -24.40
N LYS A 268 9.61 -16.26 -24.02
CA LYS A 268 8.17 -16.42 -24.25
C LYS A 268 7.37 -15.29 -23.60
N MET A 269 7.64 -14.96 -22.33
CA MET A 269 6.95 -13.87 -21.64
C MET A 269 7.22 -12.51 -22.30
N TYR A 270 8.47 -12.23 -22.71
CA TYR A 270 8.78 -11.00 -23.45
C TYR A 270 8.01 -10.92 -24.77
N LEU A 271 7.94 -12.04 -25.50
CA LEU A 271 7.21 -12.10 -26.77
C LEU A 271 5.71 -11.86 -26.56
N GLY A 272 5.14 -12.42 -25.48
CA GLY A 272 3.73 -12.28 -25.08
C GLY A 272 3.32 -10.87 -24.63
N GLU A 273 4.14 -10.22 -23.82
CA GLU A 273 3.75 -8.99 -23.11
C GLU A 273 4.25 -7.71 -23.77
N GLU A 274 5.50 -7.70 -24.23
CA GLU A 274 6.18 -6.48 -24.71
C GLU A 274 6.21 -6.42 -26.23
N TYR A 275 6.67 -7.51 -26.85
CA TYR A 275 6.84 -7.58 -28.30
C TYR A 275 5.48 -7.50 -29.00
N LEU A 276 4.51 -8.33 -28.58
CA LEU A 276 3.16 -8.38 -29.12
C LEU A 276 2.44 -7.04 -29.05
N THR A 277 2.44 -6.42 -27.88
CA THR A 277 1.85 -5.09 -27.66
C THR A 277 2.49 -4.04 -28.57
N SER A 278 3.82 -4.08 -28.71
CA SER A 278 4.55 -3.16 -29.58
C SER A 278 4.23 -3.36 -31.06
N ILE A 279 4.16 -4.61 -31.55
CA ILE A 279 3.89 -4.86 -32.98
C ILE A 279 2.45 -4.50 -33.36
N ILE A 280 1.47 -4.67 -32.46
CA ILE A 280 0.09 -4.27 -32.72
C ILE A 280 -0.05 -2.74 -32.70
N ALA A 281 0.54 -2.07 -31.71
CA ALA A 281 0.47 -0.62 -31.61
C ALA A 281 1.10 0.11 -32.81
N ASN A 282 2.05 -0.54 -33.49
CA ASN A 282 2.75 -0.01 -34.67
C ASN A 282 2.28 -0.66 -35.99
N ALA A 283 1.21 -1.47 -35.97
CA ALA A 283 0.70 -2.10 -37.17
C ALA A 283 -0.17 -1.13 -37.98
N ASP A 284 0.39 -0.55 -39.04
CA ASP A 284 -0.39 0.27 -40.00
C ASP A 284 -1.29 -0.58 -40.93
N VAL A 285 -1.24 -1.91 -40.78
CA VAL A 285 -1.90 -2.87 -41.68
C VAL A 285 -3.34 -3.19 -41.26
N PHE A 286 -3.66 -3.03 -39.98
CA PHE A 286 -4.98 -3.37 -39.43
C PHE A 286 -5.83 -2.12 -39.23
N ASP A 287 -7.12 -2.23 -39.54
CA ASP A 287 -8.07 -1.19 -39.18
C ASP A 287 -8.42 -1.23 -37.67
N ALA A 288 -9.28 -0.31 -37.24
CA ALA A 288 -9.66 -0.21 -35.82
C ALA A 288 -10.41 -1.45 -35.31
N GLN A 289 -11.25 -2.09 -36.13
CA GLN A 289 -12.01 -3.27 -35.73
C GLN A 289 -11.08 -4.49 -35.60
N GLU A 290 -10.20 -4.68 -36.58
CA GLU A 290 -9.21 -5.75 -36.59
C GLU A 290 -8.23 -5.63 -35.42
N THR A 291 -7.76 -4.40 -35.15
CA THR A 291 -6.90 -4.10 -34.01
C THR A 291 -7.59 -4.43 -32.68
N ASN A 292 -8.86 -4.06 -32.53
CA ASN A 292 -9.63 -4.36 -31.33
C ASN A 292 -9.83 -5.87 -31.13
N LEU A 293 -10.05 -6.61 -32.22
CA LEU A 293 -10.17 -8.08 -32.16
C LEU A 293 -8.88 -8.73 -31.64
N LEU A 294 -7.74 -8.32 -32.20
CA LEU A 294 -6.42 -8.79 -31.75
C LEU A 294 -6.13 -8.42 -30.30
N GLN A 295 -6.44 -7.18 -29.89
CA GLN A 295 -6.27 -6.74 -28.50
C GLN A 295 -7.14 -7.56 -27.56
N ARG A 296 -8.40 -7.85 -27.93
CA ARG A 296 -9.30 -8.69 -27.13
C ARG A 296 -8.75 -10.10 -26.94
N ALA A 297 -8.27 -10.73 -28.02
CA ALA A 297 -7.65 -12.04 -27.94
C ALA A 297 -6.42 -12.02 -27.00
N LEU A 298 -5.62 -10.96 -27.04
CA LEU A 298 -4.41 -10.84 -26.22
C LEU A 298 -4.67 -10.42 -24.78
N ASN A 299 -5.86 -9.95 -24.43
CA ASN A 299 -6.22 -9.82 -23.02
C ASN A 299 -6.22 -11.20 -22.32
N ASN A 300 -6.35 -12.29 -23.08
CA ASN A 300 -6.22 -13.64 -22.55
C ASN A 300 -4.74 -14.08 -22.49
N GLY A 301 -4.25 -14.36 -21.27
CA GLY A 301 -2.87 -14.82 -21.06
C GLY A 301 -2.53 -16.16 -21.76
N SER A 302 -3.52 -17.04 -21.98
CA SER A 302 -3.30 -18.31 -22.69
C SER A 302 -3.06 -18.07 -24.18
N LEU A 303 -3.81 -17.15 -24.80
CA LEU A 303 -3.64 -16.80 -26.21
C LEU A 303 -2.34 -16.02 -26.46
N LYS A 304 -1.94 -15.11 -25.57
CA LYS A 304 -0.61 -14.48 -25.59
C LYS A 304 0.50 -15.53 -25.61
N ASN A 305 0.38 -16.53 -24.74
CA ASN A 305 1.34 -17.61 -24.63
C ASN A 305 1.37 -18.50 -25.88
N TYR A 306 0.20 -18.82 -26.44
CA TYR A 306 0.08 -19.58 -27.68
C TYR A 306 0.78 -18.86 -28.84
N PHE A 307 0.48 -17.57 -29.04
CA PHE A 307 1.13 -16.77 -30.09
C PHE A 307 2.65 -16.73 -29.93
N ALA A 308 3.14 -16.50 -28.71
CA ALA A 308 4.57 -16.48 -28.43
C ALA A 308 5.24 -17.82 -28.76
N GLU A 309 4.58 -18.95 -28.52
CA GLU A 309 5.08 -20.27 -28.90
C GLU A 309 5.12 -20.48 -30.41
N GLU A 310 4.09 -20.07 -31.15
CA GLU A 310 4.06 -20.23 -32.61
C GLU A 310 5.15 -19.39 -33.30
N ILE A 311 5.37 -18.15 -32.84
CA ILE A 311 6.49 -17.33 -33.30
C ILE A 311 7.83 -17.99 -33.01
N LEU A 312 7.99 -18.63 -31.86
CA LEU A 312 9.23 -19.33 -31.53
C LEU A 312 9.43 -20.58 -32.40
N ARG A 313 8.34 -21.27 -32.74
CA ARG A 313 8.35 -22.52 -33.51
C ARG A 313 8.57 -22.29 -35.01
N SER A 314 7.97 -21.26 -35.59
CA SER A 314 7.93 -21.07 -37.04
C SER A 314 8.40 -19.69 -37.48
N SER A 315 9.33 -19.66 -38.43
CA SER A 315 9.83 -18.40 -39.02
C SER A 315 8.82 -17.70 -39.93
N SER A 316 7.78 -18.41 -40.35
CA SER A 316 6.72 -17.86 -41.21
C SER A 316 5.50 -17.39 -40.42
N TYR A 317 5.47 -17.61 -39.10
CA TYR A 317 4.35 -17.21 -38.27
C TYR A 317 4.53 -15.77 -37.78
N HIS A 318 3.58 -14.92 -38.15
CA HIS A 318 3.59 -13.50 -37.89
C HIS A 318 2.21 -13.03 -37.42
N LEU A 319 2.11 -11.74 -37.11
CA LEU A 319 0.86 -11.14 -36.60
C LEU A 319 -0.34 -11.36 -37.54
N ALA A 320 -0.12 -11.36 -38.86
CA ALA A 320 -1.17 -11.65 -39.84
C ALA A 320 -1.70 -13.09 -39.73
N ASN A 321 -0.84 -14.08 -39.47
CA ASN A 321 -1.29 -15.47 -39.30
C ASN A 321 -2.16 -15.62 -38.05
N PHE A 322 -1.79 -14.93 -36.97
CA PHE A 322 -2.59 -14.93 -35.76
C PHE A 322 -3.92 -14.21 -35.94
N TYR A 323 -3.94 -13.11 -36.69
CA TYR A 323 -5.19 -12.46 -37.08
C TYR A 323 -6.09 -13.41 -37.87
N ASP A 324 -5.56 -14.12 -38.87
CA ASP A 324 -6.32 -15.10 -39.64
C ASP A 324 -6.88 -16.22 -38.74
N GLU A 325 -6.06 -16.76 -37.83
CA GLU A 325 -6.48 -17.79 -36.87
C GLU A 325 -7.58 -17.30 -35.93
N VAL A 326 -7.41 -16.11 -35.33
CA VAL A 326 -8.41 -15.51 -34.45
C VAL A 326 -9.71 -15.24 -35.22
N THR A 327 -9.62 -14.80 -36.47
CA THR A 327 -10.80 -14.55 -37.31
C THR A 327 -11.58 -15.84 -37.58
N VAL A 328 -10.89 -16.91 -37.97
CA VAL A 328 -11.53 -18.24 -38.17
C VAL A 328 -12.13 -18.77 -36.87
N ALA A 329 -11.47 -18.54 -35.73
CA ALA A 329 -12.00 -18.93 -34.43
C ALA A 329 -13.25 -18.13 -34.03
N GLU A 330 -13.30 -16.82 -34.30
CA GLU A 330 -14.50 -16.00 -34.12
C GLU A 330 -15.66 -16.48 -35.00
N GLU A 331 -15.38 -16.82 -36.26
CA GLU A 331 -16.39 -17.40 -37.16
C GLU A 331 -16.94 -18.72 -36.61
N THR A 332 -16.07 -19.56 -36.03
CA THR A 332 -16.48 -20.81 -35.36
C THR A 332 -17.37 -20.54 -34.14
N LEU A 333 -17.10 -19.46 -33.41
CA LEU A 333 -17.88 -19.03 -32.25
C LEU A 333 -19.16 -18.24 -32.61
N LEU A 334 -19.42 -17.99 -33.89
CA LEU A 334 -20.59 -17.23 -34.32
C LEU A 334 -21.89 -17.88 -33.78
N GLY A 335 -22.66 -17.12 -33.02
CA GLY A 335 -23.90 -17.59 -32.40
C GLY A 335 -23.72 -18.50 -31.18
N PHE A 336 -22.48 -18.82 -30.77
CA PHE A 336 -22.20 -19.66 -29.59
C PHE A 336 -22.74 -19.04 -28.30
N GLU A 337 -22.49 -17.74 -28.11
CA GLU A 337 -23.01 -16.99 -26.97
C GLU A 337 -24.54 -17.08 -26.91
N ASN A 338 -25.23 -16.86 -28.03
CA ASN A 338 -26.68 -16.95 -28.11
C ASN A 338 -27.19 -18.37 -27.81
N ALA A 339 -26.49 -19.40 -28.27
CA ALA A 339 -26.83 -20.79 -27.97
C ALA A 339 -26.71 -21.09 -26.46
N MET A 340 -25.62 -20.63 -25.82
CA MET A 340 -25.47 -20.75 -24.37
C MET A 340 -26.54 -19.99 -23.59
N LEU A 341 -26.84 -18.75 -24.01
CA LEU A 341 -27.90 -17.94 -23.39
C LEU A 341 -29.28 -18.60 -23.56
N GLY A 342 -29.53 -19.22 -24.72
CA GLY A 342 -30.72 -20.02 -24.99
C GLY A 342 -30.84 -21.21 -24.05
N TYR A 343 -29.78 -22.02 -23.95
CA TYR A 343 -29.75 -23.17 -23.05
C TYR A 343 -29.87 -22.76 -21.57
N LEU A 344 -29.20 -21.68 -21.16
CA LEU A 344 -29.33 -21.12 -19.81
C LEU A 344 -30.78 -20.79 -19.45
N ASN A 345 -31.53 -20.20 -20.39
CA ASN A 345 -32.94 -19.89 -20.18
C ASN A 345 -33.78 -21.15 -19.98
N GLU A 346 -33.57 -22.18 -20.81
CA GLU A 346 -34.27 -23.45 -20.70
C GLU A 346 -33.91 -24.20 -19.42
N TYR A 347 -32.62 -24.24 -19.09
CA TYR A 347 -32.10 -24.88 -17.89
C TYR A 347 -32.70 -24.26 -16.63
N LEU A 348 -32.66 -22.93 -16.49
CA LEU A 348 -33.20 -22.24 -15.32
C LEU A 348 -34.73 -22.29 -15.22
N ALA A 349 -35.43 -22.38 -16.35
CA ALA A 349 -36.89 -22.57 -16.35
C ALA A 349 -37.31 -23.91 -15.73
N ASN A 350 -36.44 -24.93 -15.82
CA ASN A 350 -36.68 -26.27 -15.30
C ASN A 350 -35.92 -26.56 -13.98
N TYR A 351 -35.09 -25.62 -13.52
CA TYR A 351 -34.26 -25.81 -12.34
C TYR A 351 -35.09 -25.66 -11.06
N ASP A 352 -35.01 -26.67 -10.18
CA ASP A 352 -35.69 -26.68 -8.89
C ASP A 352 -34.84 -26.05 -7.79
N PHE A 353 -35.17 -24.82 -7.42
CA PHE A 353 -34.53 -24.10 -6.31
C PHE A 353 -34.92 -24.61 -4.94
N SER A 354 -35.96 -25.45 -4.80
CA SER A 354 -36.51 -25.82 -3.49
C SER A 354 -35.53 -26.54 -2.58
N ASN A 355 -34.53 -27.22 -3.15
CA ASN A 355 -33.47 -27.91 -2.40
C ASN A 355 -32.28 -27.01 -2.04
N ASP A 356 -32.19 -25.82 -2.65
CA ASP A 356 -31.08 -24.88 -2.44
C ASP A 356 -31.37 -23.85 -1.36
N ILE A 357 -32.65 -23.66 -1.02
CA ILE A 357 -33.13 -22.61 -0.12
C ILE A 357 -33.94 -23.20 1.03
N MET A 358 -34.12 -22.41 2.09
CA MET A 358 -35.06 -22.76 3.16
C MET A 358 -36.51 -22.78 2.65
N ALA A 359 -37.33 -23.71 3.15
CA ALA A 359 -38.71 -23.88 2.70
C ALA A 359 -39.58 -22.61 2.86
N GLU A 360 -39.31 -21.80 3.87
CA GLU A 360 -40.00 -20.52 4.11
C GLU A 360 -39.71 -19.45 3.04
N LYS A 361 -38.59 -19.59 2.32
CA LYS A 361 -38.20 -18.70 1.22
C LYS A 361 -38.78 -19.10 -0.13
N ALA A 362 -39.62 -20.14 -0.19
CA ALA A 362 -40.17 -20.66 -1.44
C ALA A 362 -40.93 -19.60 -2.26
N ALA A 363 -41.48 -18.55 -1.61
CA ALA A 363 -42.15 -17.46 -2.28
C ALA A 363 -41.20 -16.59 -3.15
N LEU A 364 -39.89 -16.59 -2.85
CA LEU A 364 -38.86 -15.79 -3.52
C LEU A 364 -38.17 -16.55 -4.68
N ILE A 365 -38.60 -17.78 -4.98
CA ILE A 365 -38.06 -18.57 -6.09
C ILE A 365 -38.04 -17.81 -7.42
N PRO A 366 -39.09 -17.06 -7.82
CA PRO A 366 -39.05 -16.26 -9.05
C PRO A 366 -37.94 -15.20 -9.06
N GLU A 367 -37.69 -14.56 -7.92
CA GLU A 367 -36.65 -13.55 -7.73
C GLU A 367 -35.26 -14.18 -7.79
N TYR A 368 -35.06 -15.33 -7.14
CA TYR A 368 -33.80 -16.10 -7.23
C TYR A 368 -33.52 -16.52 -8.67
N GLN A 369 -34.51 -17.09 -9.36
CA GLN A 369 -34.39 -17.47 -10.77
C GLN A 369 -33.96 -16.29 -11.64
N LYS A 370 -34.59 -15.12 -11.45
CA LYS A 370 -34.27 -13.90 -12.18
C LYS A 370 -32.84 -13.43 -11.91
N GLN A 371 -32.40 -13.41 -10.66
CA GLN A 371 -31.06 -12.93 -10.29
C GLN A 371 -29.97 -13.90 -10.75
N VAL A 372 -30.15 -15.21 -10.54
CA VAL A 372 -29.22 -16.25 -11.01
C VAL A 372 -29.07 -16.19 -12.53
N LYS A 373 -30.18 -16.02 -13.25
CA LYS A 373 -30.16 -15.81 -14.70
C LYS A 373 -29.33 -14.58 -15.07
N LYS A 374 -29.59 -13.43 -14.45
CA LYS A 374 -28.88 -12.18 -14.73
C LYS A 374 -27.36 -12.36 -14.54
N THR A 375 -26.94 -12.90 -13.39
CA THR A 375 -25.51 -13.08 -13.08
C THR A 375 -24.85 -14.10 -14.02
N ALA A 376 -25.52 -15.22 -14.31
CA ALA A 376 -25.00 -16.21 -15.25
C ALA A 376 -24.85 -15.65 -16.68
N GLN A 377 -25.79 -14.83 -17.13
CA GLN A 377 -25.72 -14.13 -18.43
C GLN A 377 -24.50 -13.19 -18.48
N GLN A 378 -24.27 -12.41 -17.41
CA GLN A 378 -23.10 -11.54 -17.30
C GLN A 378 -21.79 -12.34 -17.34
N THR A 379 -21.70 -13.44 -16.58
CA THR A 379 -20.52 -14.31 -16.60
C THR A 379 -20.26 -14.91 -17.99
N ILE A 380 -21.29 -15.33 -18.71
CA ILE A 380 -21.14 -15.80 -20.10
C ILE A 380 -20.53 -14.70 -20.98
N GLN A 381 -21.05 -13.48 -20.89
CA GLN A 381 -20.59 -12.33 -21.66
C GLN A 381 -19.15 -11.93 -21.33
N GLU A 382 -18.78 -11.92 -20.05
CA GLU A 382 -17.41 -11.66 -19.60
C GLU A 382 -16.43 -12.70 -20.17
N LYS A 383 -16.80 -13.99 -20.14
CA LYS A 383 -15.97 -15.05 -20.72
C LYS A 383 -15.79 -14.89 -22.24
N VAL A 384 -16.81 -14.43 -22.96
CA VAL A 384 -16.68 -14.06 -24.38
C VAL A 384 -15.71 -12.89 -24.54
N GLN A 385 -15.89 -11.83 -23.76
CA GLN A 385 -15.04 -10.62 -23.84
C GLN A 385 -13.58 -10.90 -23.48
N HIS A 386 -13.32 -11.79 -22.53
CA HIS A 386 -11.97 -12.19 -22.13
C HIS A 386 -11.34 -13.27 -23.01
N GLY A 387 -12.03 -13.69 -24.08
CA GLY A 387 -11.48 -14.66 -25.05
C GLY A 387 -11.38 -16.09 -24.51
N ASP A 388 -12.12 -16.45 -23.46
CA ASP A 388 -12.06 -17.79 -22.87
C ASP A 388 -12.51 -18.87 -23.87
N TYR A 389 -13.51 -18.55 -24.70
CA TYR A 389 -14.00 -19.49 -25.71
C TYR A 389 -13.11 -19.51 -26.96
N LEU A 390 -12.38 -18.43 -27.25
CA LEU A 390 -11.35 -18.44 -28.29
C LEU A 390 -10.23 -19.42 -27.93
N VAL A 391 -9.87 -19.54 -26.64
CA VAL A 391 -8.90 -20.53 -26.16
C VAL A 391 -9.35 -21.96 -26.47
N LEU A 392 -10.65 -22.27 -26.33
CA LEU A 392 -11.16 -23.60 -26.64
C LEU A 392 -11.00 -23.95 -28.12
N VAL A 393 -11.22 -22.99 -29.02
CA VAL A 393 -11.06 -23.21 -30.46
C VAL A 393 -9.58 -23.25 -30.85
N LEU A 394 -8.82 -22.22 -30.50
CA LEU A 394 -7.44 -22.03 -30.97
C LEU A 394 -6.44 -22.99 -30.32
N ILE A 395 -6.57 -23.23 -29.01
CA ILE A 395 -5.61 -24.03 -28.26
C ILE A 395 -6.10 -25.47 -28.08
N SER A 396 -7.40 -25.63 -27.75
CA SER A 396 -7.96 -26.97 -27.54
C SER A 396 -8.46 -27.63 -28.83
N GLY A 397 -8.49 -26.89 -29.94
CA GLY A 397 -8.87 -27.40 -31.25
C GLY A 397 -10.34 -27.80 -31.37
N LEU A 398 -11.21 -27.25 -30.50
CA LEU A 398 -12.63 -27.62 -30.51
C LEU A 398 -13.33 -27.06 -31.73
N SER A 399 -14.06 -27.92 -32.44
CA SER A 399 -14.95 -27.52 -33.52
C SER A 399 -16.23 -26.90 -32.97
N ARG A 400 -17.04 -26.33 -33.87
CA ARG A 400 -18.38 -25.84 -33.53
C ARG A 400 -19.25 -26.92 -32.88
N GLU A 401 -19.18 -28.15 -33.39
CA GLU A 401 -19.96 -29.28 -32.88
C GLU A 401 -19.53 -29.66 -31.47
N ASP A 402 -18.21 -29.76 -31.21
CA ASP A 402 -17.66 -30.04 -29.87
C ASP A 402 -18.07 -28.97 -28.85
N LEU A 403 -18.08 -27.70 -29.27
CA LEU A 403 -18.52 -26.59 -28.42
C LEU A 403 -19.99 -26.70 -28.07
N ASP A 404 -20.84 -26.96 -29.06
CA ASP A 404 -22.29 -27.08 -28.87
C ASP A 404 -22.65 -28.28 -27.97
N GLU A 405 -21.95 -29.42 -28.11
CA GLU A 405 -22.10 -30.57 -27.21
C GLU A 405 -21.72 -30.24 -25.76
N ASN A 406 -20.80 -29.30 -25.55
CA ASN A 406 -20.33 -28.89 -24.22
C ASN A 406 -21.17 -27.78 -23.57
N ILE A 407 -22.07 -27.12 -24.30
CA ILE A 407 -22.94 -26.04 -23.77
C ILE A 407 -23.63 -26.45 -22.46
N PRO A 408 -24.29 -27.63 -22.36
CA PRO A 408 -24.95 -28.04 -21.13
C PRO A 408 -24.01 -28.05 -19.92
N THR A 409 -22.83 -28.66 -20.09
CA THR A 409 -21.83 -28.79 -19.03
C THR A 409 -21.30 -27.43 -18.60
N GLU A 410 -21.01 -26.54 -19.54
CA GLU A 410 -20.47 -25.21 -19.22
C GLU A 410 -21.52 -24.33 -18.53
N VAL A 411 -22.76 -24.32 -19.03
CA VAL A 411 -23.85 -23.55 -18.41
C VAL A 411 -24.14 -24.04 -16.99
N VAL A 412 -24.19 -25.36 -16.75
CA VAL A 412 -24.39 -25.92 -15.41
C VAL A 412 -23.26 -25.50 -14.46
N LYS A 413 -22.00 -25.49 -14.92
CA LYS A 413 -20.86 -25.01 -14.13
C LYS A 413 -20.98 -23.54 -13.80
N ILE A 414 -21.35 -22.70 -14.77
CA ILE A 414 -21.55 -21.26 -14.56
C ILE A 414 -22.65 -21.02 -13.54
N VAL A 415 -23.83 -21.65 -13.71
CA VAL A 415 -24.94 -21.52 -12.76
C VAL A 415 -24.51 -21.96 -11.37
N SER A 416 -23.85 -23.11 -11.25
CA SER A 416 -23.39 -23.63 -9.94
C SER A 416 -22.44 -22.67 -9.23
N ARG A 417 -21.59 -21.97 -9.99
CA ARG A 417 -20.64 -20.98 -9.44
C ARG A 417 -21.34 -19.71 -8.95
N VAL A 418 -22.30 -19.19 -9.72
CA VAL A 418 -22.93 -17.89 -9.42
C VAL A 418 -24.16 -18.01 -8.52
N LYS A 419 -24.76 -19.20 -8.40
CA LYS A 419 -26.03 -19.43 -7.72
C LYS A 419 -26.04 -18.91 -6.29
N ASN A 420 -25.07 -19.30 -5.46
CA ASN A 420 -25.09 -18.94 -4.04
C ASN A 420 -25.00 -17.43 -3.83
N GLN A 421 -24.12 -16.76 -4.58
CA GLN A 421 -24.00 -15.30 -4.56
C GLN A 421 -25.27 -14.61 -5.05
N ALA A 422 -25.88 -15.11 -6.12
CA ALA A 422 -27.12 -14.55 -6.64
C ALA A 422 -28.29 -14.69 -5.66
N ILE A 423 -28.42 -15.83 -4.96
CA ILE A 423 -29.43 -16.02 -3.92
C ILE A 423 -29.16 -15.08 -2.75
N PHE A 424 -27.91 -14.97 -2.31
CA PHE A 424 -27.51 -14.02 -1.26
C PHE A 424 -27.93 -12.58 -1.58
N MET A 425 -27.73 -12.12 -2.82
CA MET A 425 -28.14 -10.77 -3.23
C MET A 425 -29.65 -10.54 -3.14
N VAL A 426 -30.47 -11.55 -3.43
CA VAL A 426 -31.92 -11.44 -3.29
C VAL A 426 -32.32 -11.40 -1.81
N ASP A 427 -31.76 -12.28 -1.00
CA ASP A 427 -32.02 -12.30 0.45
C ASP A 427 -31.62 -10.99 1.13
N LEU A 428 -30.50 -10.41 0.69
CA LEU A 428 -30.04 -9.11 1.15
C LEU A 428 -31.04 -7.99 0.80
N GLU A 429 -31.59 -7.98 -0.42
CA GLU A 429 -32.62 -7.00 -0.80
C GLU A 429 -33.92 -7.20 -0.01
N GLU A 430 -34.29 -8.43 0.36
CA GLU A 430 -35.42 -8.65 1.27
C GLU A 430 -35.12 -8.11 2.67
N VAL A 431 -33.92 -8.35 3.21
CA VAL A 431 -33.49 -7.72 4.47
C VAL A 431 -33.62 -6.20 4.38
N TYR A 432 -33.19 -5.58 3.28
CA TYR A 432 -33.30 -4.13 3.10
C TYR A 432 -34.74 -3.61 2.99
N LYS A 433 -35.69 -4.42 2.52
CA LYS A 433 -37.10 -4.02 2.49
C LYS A 433 -37.71 -3.98 3.89
N GLU A 434 -37.34 -4.92 4.76
CA GLU A 434 -37.82 -4.97 6.14
C GLU A 434 -37.02 -4.05 7.08
N HIS A 435 -35.73 -3.89 6.80
CA HIS A 435 -34.74 -3.15 7.57
C HIS A 435 -34.01 -2.12 6.70
N PRO A 436 -34.69 -1.05 6.24
CA PRO A 436 -34.06 -0.02 5.40
C PRO A 436 -32.88 0.68 6.10
N GLU A 437 -32.89 0.73 7.44
CA GLU A 437 -31.78 1.25 8.25
C GLU A 437 -30.48 0.47 8.04
N MET A 438 -30.57 -0.84 7.74
CA MET A 438 -29.40 -1.66 7.47
C MET A 438 -28.76 -1.28 6.12
N ARG A 439 -29.59 -0.94 5.12
CA ARG A 439 -29.12 -0.46 3.82
C ARG A 439 -28.41 0.88 3.95
N GLU A 440 -29.01 1.81 4.69
CA GLU A 440 -28.43 3.13 4.94
C GLU A 440 -27.11 3.02 5.71
N ARG A 441 -27.06 2.16 6.73
CA ARG A 441 -25.85 1.90 7.51
C ARG A 441 -24.75 1.29 6.65
N LEU A 442 -25.03 0.24 5.88
CA LEU A 442 -24.00 -0.37 5.03
C LEU A 442 -23.48 0.60 3.95
N ALA A 443 -24.34 1.48 3.44
CA ALA A 443 -23.95 2.52 2.49
C ALA A 443 -23.11 3.66 3.09
N SER A 444 -22.93 3.69 4.42
CA SER A 444 -22.11 4.71 5.11
C SER A 444 -20.65 4.32 5.28
N TYR A 445 -20.32 3.03 5.13
CA TYR A 445 -18.94 2.54 5.10
C TYR A 445 -18.25 2.90 3.78
N ASP A 446 -16.92 2.96 3.80
CA ASP A 446 -16.15 3.01 2.57
C ASP A 446 -16.14 1.65 1.85
N ASP A 447 -15.60 1.61 0.63
CA ASP A 447 -15.63 0.43 -0.22
C ASP A 447 -14.89 -0.77 0.42
N ASP A 448 -13.80 -0.53 1.14
CA ASP A 448 -12.99 -1.58 1.76
C ASP A 448 -13.73 -2.18 2.98
N ASP A 449 -14.25 -1.34 3.87
CA ASP A 449 -15.04 -1.75 5.04
C ASP A 449 -16.33 -2.48 4.62
N TYR A 450 -17.01 -1.98 3.58
CA TYR A 450 -18.19 -2.61 3.01
C TYR A 450 -17.85 -4.01 2.46
N ASP A 451 -16.75 -4.13 1.71
CA ASP A 451 -16.31 -5.40 1.13
C ASP A 451 -15.91 -6.41 2.21
N ASP A 452 -15.27 -5.98 3.30
CA ASP A 452 -14.92 -6.82 4.45
C ASP A 452 -16.17 -7.35 5.16
N ILE A 453 -17.15 -6.47 5.41
CA ILE A 453 -18.43 -6.86 6.00
C ILE A 453 -19.12 -7.90 5.10
N MET A 454 -19.26 -7.59 3.80
CA MET A 454 -20.00 -8.41 2.86
C MET A 454 -19.31 -9.75 2.59
N SER A 455 -17.98 -9.76 2.53
CA SER A 455 -17.17 -10.98 2.39
C SER A 455 -17.30 -11.85 3.64
N SER A 456 -17.20 -11.29 4.84
CA SER A 456 -17.36 -12.04 6.08
C SER A 456 -18.76 -12.67 6.17
N VAL A 457 -19.82 -11.91 5.89
CA VAL A 457 -21.18 -12.42 5.91
C VAL A 457 -21.39 -13.50 4.84
N HIS A 458 -20.99 -13.25 3.60
CA HIS A 458 -21.23 -14.16 2.48
C HIS A 458 -20.42 -15.46 2.59
N PHE A 459 -19.14 -15.40 2.96
CA PHE A 459 -18.25 -16.57 2.97
C PHE A 459 -18.22 -17.33 4.30
N ASN A 460 -18.41 -16.65 5.44
CA ASN A 460 -18.25 -17.27 6.76
C ASN A 460 -19.57 -17.52 7.49
N GLY A 461 -20.63 -16.76 7.20
CA GLY A 461 -21.88 -16.80 7.96
C GLY A 461 -23.12 -17.28 7.18
N TYR A 462 -23.17 -17.04 5.88
CA TYR A 462 -24.37 -17.23 5.07
C TYR A 462 -24.41 -18.59 4.37
N SER A 463 -25.58 -19.24 4.42
CA SER A 463 -25.92 -20.39 3.60
C SER A 463 -27.39 -20.31 3.18
N ALA A 464 -27.65 -20.37 1.88
CA ALA A 464 -28.99 -20.24 1.30
C ALA A 464 -30.02 -21.21 1.92
N SER A 465 -29.57 -22.43 2.26
CA SER A 465 -30.41 -23.51 2.79
C SER A 465 -30.59 -23.49 4.31
N SER A 466 -29.90 -22.61 5.05
CA SER A 466 -29.95 -22.59 6.52
C SER A 466 -29.99 -21.20 7.17
N THR A 467 -29.77 -20.13 6.41
CA THR A 467 -29.77 -18.75 6.91
C THR A 467 -31.06 -18.07 6.51
N ASN A 468 -31.98 -17.85 7.44
CA ASN A 468 -33.20 -17.08 7.16
C ASN A 468 -32.95 -15.57 7.17
N GLN A 469 -33.96 -14.78 6.80
CA GLN A 469 -33.86 -13.33 6.71
C GLN A 469 -33.44 -12.69 8.04
N LEU A 470 -34.01 -13.13 9.15
CA LEU A 470 -33.64 -12.64 10.49
C LEU A 470 -32.18 -12.99 10.85
N MET A 471 -31.73 -14.20 10.52
CA MET A 471 -30.35 -14.62 10.73
C MET A 471 -29.39 -13.82 9.83
N LEU A 472 -29.76 -13.57 8.58
CA LEU A 472 -28.96 -12.73 7.66
C LEU A 472 -28.86 -11.30 8.18
N TYR A 473 -29.97 -10.70 8.62
CA TYR A 473 -29.96 -9.40 9.30
C TYR A 473 -29.06 -9.42 10.53
N THR A 474 -29.14 -10.47 11.35
CA THR A 474 -28.30 -10.61 12.56
C THR A 474 -26.81 -10.70 12.21
N LEU A 475 -26.46 -11.43 11.15
CA LEU A 475 -25.08 -11.51 10.65
C LEU A 475 -24.58 -10.15 10.16
N LEU A 476 -25.39 -9.45 9.35
CA LEU A 476 -25.07 -8.10 8.87
C LEU A 476 -24.91 -7.12 10.03
N PHE A 477 -25.83 -7.14 10.98
CA PHE A 477 -25.81 -6.28 12.16
C PHE A 477 -24.60 -6.56 13.05
N ASN A 478 -24.27 -7.83 13.30
CA ASN A 478 -23.11 -8.20 14.10
C ASN A 478 -21.80 -7.82 13.41
N GLN A 479 -21.69 -8.05 12.10
CA GLN A 479 -20.49 -7.71 11.36
C GLN A 479 -20.34 -6.19 11.21
N ALA A 480 -21.43 -5.45 10.99
CA ALA A 480 -21.41 -4.00 11.00
C ALA A 480 -21.09 -3.43 12.39
N ASN A 481 -21.56 -4.04 13.49
CA ASN A 481 -21.16 -3.63 14.84
C ASN A 481 -19.69 -3.93 15.11
N HIS A 482 -19.20 -5.07 14.64
CA HIS A 482 -17.78 -5.39 14.72
C HIS A 482 -16.97 -4.37 13.94
N GLN A 483 -17.40 -4.01 12.73
CA GLN A 483 -16.73 -2.99 11.93
C GLN A 483 -16.82 -1.61 12.57
N ASP A 484 -17.96 -1.22 13.14
CA ASP A 484 -18.08 0.01 13.92
C ASP A 484 -17.15 0.00 15.13
N THR A 485 -16.91 -1.17 15.74
CA THR A 485 -15.95 -1.30 16.84
C THR A 485 -14.53 -1.15 16.30
N VAL A 486 -14.20 -1.77 15.17
CA VAL A 486 -12.88 -1.61 14.52
C VAL A 486 -12.63 -0.16 14.10
N ILE A 487 -13.64 0.50 13.53
CA ILE A 487 -13.60 1.91 13.14
C ILE A 487 -13.56 2.79 14.37
N ALA A 488 -14.36 2.52 15.41
CA ALA A 488 -14.36 3.28 16.65
C ALA A 488 -13.07 3.05 17.45
N GLU A 489 -12.43 1.89 17.38
CA GLU A 489 -11.11 1.62 17.94
C GLU A 489 -10.04 2.36 17.13
N ALA A 490 -10.09 2.32 15.80
CA ALA A 490 -9.22 3.12 14.94
C ALA A 490 -9.41 4.64 15.18
N GLN A 491 -10.64 5.08 15.43
CA GLN A 491 -10.99 6.48 15.71
C GLN A 491 -10.73 6.86 17.17
N ALA A 492 -10.93 5.98 18.15
CA ALA A 492 -10.62 6.20 19.57
C ALA A 492 -9.11 6.25 19.78
N ASN A 493 -8.38 5.37 19.10
CA ASN A 493 -6.92 5.43 18.99
C ASN A 493 -6.45 6.70 18.25
N SER A 494 -7.36 7.41 17.56
CA SER A 494 -7.11 8.75 16.98
C SER A 494 -7.67 9.92 17.80
N SER A 495 -8.48 9.69 18.84
CA SER A 495 -9.26 10.73 19.56
C SER A 495 -9.09 10.77 21.09
N SER A 496 -8.20 9.95 21.67
CA SER A 496 -7.73 10.09 23.06
C SER A 496 -6.66 11.20 23.26
N GLY A 497 -6.25 11.92 22.20
CA GLY A 497 -5.15 12.91 22.24
C GLY A 497 -5.53 14.41 22.23
N GLY A 498 -6.59 14.81 22.94
CA GLY A 498 -7.24 16.13 22.71
C GLY A 498 -6.84 17.35 23.58
N ASP A 499 -5.88 17.27 24.51
CA ASP A 499 -5.49 18.43 25.36
C ASP A 499 -3.97 18.72 25.39
N PHE A 500 -3.17 17.95 24.64
CA PHE A 500 -1.72 18.15 24.52
C PHE A 500 -1.39 19.22 23.46
N GLY A 501 -0.70 20.30 23.84
CA GLY A 501 -0.36 21.40 22.91
C GLY A 501 -0.19 22.77 23.54
N GLY A 502 -0.10 23.82 22.71
CA GLY A 502 0.00 25.22 23.14
C GLY A 502 1.42 25.79 23.17
N PHE A 503 2.37 25.08 22.56
CA PHE A 503 3.80 25.40 22.59
C PHE A 503 4.18 26.64 21.79
N GLY A 504 5.30 27.25 22.16
CA GLY A 504 5.79 28.52 21.61
C GLY A 504 6.42 28.46 20.21
N GLY A 505 6.41 27.30 19.54
CA GLY A 505 6.89 27.10 18.16
C GLY A 505 8.41 26.88 18.02
N GLY A 506 9.05 26.23 18.99
CA GLY A 506 10.46 25.85 18.95
C GLY A 506 10.76 24.77 17.90
N MET A 507 12.03 24.64 17.54
CA MET A 507 12.51 23.67 16.55
C MET A 507 13.72 22.89 17.06
N SER A 508 13.88 21.66 16.55
CA SER A 508 15.05 20.82 16.77
C SER A 508 15.62 20.31 15.45
N SER A 509 16.96 20.28 15.36
CA SER A 509 17.74 19.72 14.27
C SER A 509 18.13 18.24 14.47
N GLY A 510 17.56 17.57 15.49
CA GLY A 510 17.75 16.14 15.75
C GLY A 510 18.70 15.80 16.90
N GLY A 511 19.14 16.79 17.69
CA GLY A 511 19.92 16.54 18.91
C GLY A 511 19.07 15.88 20.00
N GLY A 512 19.58 14.85 20.66
CA GLY A 512 18.85 14.15 21.71
C GLY A 512 19.54 12.87 22.16
N ALA A 513 19.13 12.36 23.32
CA ALA A 513 19.72 11.22 23.99
C ALA A 513 18.69 10.11 24.14
N SER A 514 18.99 8.92 23.59
CA SER A 514 18.14 7.72 23.70
C SER A 514 18.73 6.72 24.69
N GLY A 515 17.89 5.86 25.24
CA GLY A 515 18.30 4.72 26.05
C GLY A 515 17.16 3.71 26.19
N SER A 516 17.40 2.67 26.98
CA SER A 516 16.42 1.61 27.26
C SER A 516 16.44 1.18 28.73
N TRP A 517 15.40 0.48 29.17
CA TRP A 517 15.28 -0.06 30.54
C TRP A 517 14.99 -1.55 30.60
#